data_AF-A0A3D4N5B8-F1
#
_entry.id   AF-A0A3D4N5B8-F1
#
_cell.length_a   1.000
_cell.length_b   1.000
_cell.length_c   1.000
_cell.angle_alpha   90.00
_cell.angle_beta   90.00
_cell.angle_gamma   90.00
#
_symmetry.space_group_name_H-M   'P 1'
#
loop_
_entity.id
_entity.type
_entity.pdbx_description
1 polymer ?
#
loop_
_entity_poly.entity_id
_entity_poly.type
_entity_poly.pdbx_seq_one_letter_code
_entity_poly.pdbx_strand_id
1 'polypeptide(L)'
;MFEVQKFYMKTDYIRDIETFYMSPSFYDSLSEADRQILLDASEEAGELVTQLTVEQLDTAYDKLAEHITVVTEPEMRLGEIRAALEGVFDDWEGVKWPAGLLEKIRNM
;
A
#
# COMPACT_ATOMS: atom_id res chain seq x y z
N MET A 1 -15.43 14.23 -5.00
CA MET A 1 -16.10 12.94 -4.64
C MET A 1 -16.75 12.98 -3.26
N PHE A 2 -16.18 13.63 -2.23
CA PHE A 2 -16.84 13.71 -0.90
C PHE A 2 -18.18 14.47 -0.94
N GLU A 3 -18.38 15.39 -1.88
CA GLU A 3 -19.58 16.22 -2.03
C GLU A 3 -20.89 15.42 -2.21
N VAL A 4 -20.80 14.16 -2.63
CA VAL A 4 -21.95 13.27 -2.87
C VAL A 4 -21.98 12.07 -1.93
N GLN A 5 -21.10 12.00 -0.94
CA GLN A 5 -21.03 10.93 0.06
C GLN A 5 -21.25 11.50 1.45
N LYS A 6 -21.90 10.74 2.33
CA LYS A 6 -22.12 11.17 3.74
C LYS A 6 -21.13 10.54 4.71
N PHE A 7 -20.58 9.38 4.34
CA PHE A 7 -19.71 8.57 5.17
C PHE A 7 -18.48 8.15 4.38
N TYR A 8 -17.35 8.08 5.06
CA TYR A 8 -16.14 7.43 4.57
C TYR A 8 -15.70 6.40 5.60
N MET A 9 -15.53 5.15 5.18
CA MET A 9 -15.05 4.08 6.07
C MET A 9 -13.55 3.88 5.85
N LYS A 10 -12.75 4.11 6.88
CA LYS A 10 -11.28 4.00 6.80
C LYS A 10 -10.82 2.53 6.92
N THR A 11 -11.25 1.70 5.98
CA THR A 11 -11.02 0.25 6.03
C THR A 11 -9.60 -0.17 5.69
N ASP A 12 -8.84 0.69 4.98
CA ASP A 12 -7.45 0.45 4.57
C ASP A 12 -7.23 -0.96 3.97
N TYR A 13 -8.23 -1.43 3.23
CA TYR A 13 -8.35 -2.82 2.77
C TYR A 13 -7.43 -3.19 1.60
N ILE A 14 -6.86 -2.18 0.92
CA ILE A 14 -5.82 -2.32 -0.08
C ILE A 14 -4.72 -1.32 0.27
N ARG A 15 -3.49 -1.81 0.33
CA ARG A 15 -2.30 -0.96 0.43
C ARG A 15 -1.71 -0.78 -0.96
N ASP A 16 -1.63 0.47 -1.40
CA ASP A 16 -0.90 0.81 -2.62
C ASP A 16 0.60 0.90 -2.32
N ILE A 17 1.43 0.52 -3.29
CA ILE A 17 2.89 0.52 -3.18
C ILE A 17 3.45 1.18 -4.44
N GLU A 18 4.08 2.34 -4.26
CA GLU A 18 4.85 2.98 -5.33
C GLU A 18 6.14 2.17 -5.56
N THR A 19 6.47 1.88 -6.82
CA THR A 19 7.68 1.12 -7.17
C THR A 19 8.43 1.81 -8.30
N PHE A 20 9.73 2.01 -8.09
CA PHE A 20 10.62 2.54 -9.12
C PHE A 20 11.12 1.40 -10.01
N TYR A 21 10.79 1.46 -11.30
CA TYR A 21 11.23 0.47 -12.28
C TYR A 21 12.28 1.04 -13.22
N MET A 22 13.24 0.20 -13.59
CA MET A 22 14.26 0.51 -14.59
C MET A 22 14.36 -0.62 -15.60
N SER A 23 14.68 -0.28 -16.86
CA SER A 23 14.98 -1.30 -17.87
C SER A 23 16.18 -2.14 -17.42
N PRO A 24 16.06 -3.49 -17.37
CA PRO A 24 17.17 -4.35 -17.01
C PRO A 24 18.38 -4.15 -17.93
N SER A 25 18.16 -4.00 -19.25
CA SER A 25 19.25 -3.81 -20.21
C SER A 25 20.01 -2.50 -20.00
N PHE A 26 19.32 -1.46 -19.53
CA PHE A 26 19.96 -0.19 -19.21
C PHE A 26 20.72 -0.30 -17.90
N TYR A 27 20.09 -0.81 -16.84
CA TYR A 27 20.73 -1.04 -15.55
C TYR A 27 21.99 -1.90 -15.69
N ASP A 28 21.92 -2.94 -16.54
CA ASP A 28 23.05 -3.83 -16.80
C ASP A 28 24.19 -3.19 -17.60
N SER A 29 23.91 -2.10 -18.31
CA SER A 29 24.94 -1.33 -19.03
C SER A 29 25.72 -0.37 -18.12
N LEU A 30 25.23 -0.11 -16.90
CA LEU A 30 25.84 0.82 -15.96
C LEU A 30 26.99 0.18 -15.18
N SER A 31 27.94 1.02 -14.77
CA SER A 31 29.01 0.64 -13.85
C SER A 31 28.45 0.26 -12.48
N GLU A 32 29.19 -0.51 -11.69
CA GLU A 32 28.78 -0.87 -10.33
C GLU A 32 28.56 0.38 -9.46
N ALA A 33 29.42 1.40 -9.60
CA ALA A 33 29.28 2.67 -8.89
C ALA A 33 27.98 3.40 -9.25
N ASP A 34 27.63 3.47 -10.54
CA ASP A 34 26.40 4.13 -10.99
C ASP A 34 25.15 3.35 -10.54
N ARG A 35 25.21 2.02 -10.57
CA ARG A 35 24.14 1.17 -10.04
C ARG A 35 23.91 1.42 -8.57
N GLN A 36 24.97 1.54 -7.78
CA GLN A 36 24.86 1.81 -6.34
C GLN A 36 24.24 3.19 -6.09
N ILE A 37 24.69 4.23 -6.81
CA ILE A 37 24.11 5.58 -6.70
C ILE A 37 22.60 5.56 -6.98
N LEU A 38 22.16 4.81 -7.99
CA LEU A 38 20.74 4.70 -8.31
C LEU A 38 19.95 3.94 -7.24
N LEU A 39 20.53 2.89 -6.64
CA LEU A 39 19.89 2.17 -5.54
C LEU A 39 19.76 3.05 -4.31
N ASP A 40 20.82 3.75 -3.92
CA ASP A 40 20.83 4.65 -2.76
C ASP A 40 19.80 5.77 -2.94
N ALA A 41 19.79 6.42 -4.11
CA ALA A 41 18.82 7.45 -4.43
C ALA A 41 17.38 6.94 -4.47
N SER A 42 17.16 5.69 -4.88
CA SER A 42 15.82 5.08 -4.89
C SER A 42 15.32 4.77 -3.48
N GLU A 43 16.21 4.35 -2.58
CA GLU A 43 15.88 4.15 -1.16
C GLU A 43 15.52 5.47 -0.50
N GLU A 44 16.37 6.50 -0.65
CA GLU A 44 16.10 7.85 -0.12
C GLU A 44 14.78 8.42 -0.66
N ALA A 45 14.51 8.23 -1.96
CA ALA A 45 13.24 8.63 -2.56
C ALA A 45 12.05 7.84 -1.99
N GLY A 46 12.21 6.53 -1.78
CA GLY A 46 11.19 5.67 -1.20
C GLY A 46 10.81 6.07 0.22
N GLU A 47 11.81 6.34 1.07
CA GLU A 47 11.63 6.85 2.43
C GLU A 47 10.88 8.19 2.43
N LEU A 48 11.33 9.14 1.60
CA LEU A 48 10.73 10.46 1.51
C LEU A 48 9.27 10.41 1.01
N VAL A 49 9.00 9.66 -0.06
CA VAL A 49 7.64 9.52 -0.60
C VAL A 49 6.71 8.84 0.41
N THR A 50 7.21 7.84 1.13
CA THR A 50 6.45 7.19 2.21
C THR A 50 6.07 8.20 3.28
N GLN A 51 7.01 9.01 3.76
CA GLN A 51 6.74 10.06 4.74
C GLN A 51 5.69 11.05 4.23
N LEU A 52 5.90 11.61 3.02
CA LEU A 52 5.00 12.62 2.45
C LEU A 52 3.59 12.06 2.20
N THR A 53 3.48 10.78 1.86
CA THR A 53 2.19 10.13 1.66
C THR A 53 1.43 9.99 2.97
N VAL A 54 2.11 9.64 4.07
CA VAL A 54 1.48 9.61 5.40
C VAL A 54 0.97 10.99 5.79
N GLU A 55 1.81 12.03 5.65
CA GLU A 55 1.44 13.42 5.96
C GLU A 55 0.24 13.89 5.12
N GLN A 56 0.22 13.53 3.84
CA GLN A 56 -0.87 13.89 2.94
C GLN A 56 -2.17 13.15 3.27
N LEU A 57 -2.10 11.87 3.64
CA LEU A 57 -3.26 11.09 4.05
C LEU A 57 -3.88 11.66 5.33
N ASP A 58 -3.07 11.98 6.33
CA ASP A 58 -3.55 12.60 7.58
C ASP A 58 -4.27 13.92 7.29
N THR A 59 -3.63 14.78 6.49
CA THR A 59 -4.24 16.05 6.05
C THR A 59 -5.54 15.83 5.29
N ALA A 60 -5.61 14.81 4.44
CA ALA A 60 -6.80 14.49 3.68
C ALA A 60 -7.94 13.99 4.58
N TYR A 61 -7.65 13.17 5.59
CA TYR A 61 -8.66 12.71 6.54
C TYR A 61 -9.21 13.84 7.40
N ASP A 62 -8.35 14.74 7.88
CA ASP A 62 -8.78 15.94 8.59
C ASP A 62 -9.74 16.77 7.72
N LYS A 63 -9.37 16.96 6.45
CA LYS A 63 -10.21 17.68 5.51
C LYS A 63 -11.54 17.00 5.24
N LEU A 64 -11.55 15.66 5.15
CA LEU A 64 -12.79 14.90 4.97
C LEU A 64 -13.69 15.00 6.20
N ALA A 65 -13.14 14.96 7.41
CA ALA A 65 -13.90 15.05 8.65
C ALA A 65 -14.64 16.39 8.82
N GLU A 66 -14.18 17.46 8.16
CA GLU A 66 -14.91 18.75 8.09
C GLU A 66 -16.22 18.67 7.29
N HIS A 67 -16.35 17.68 6.40
CA HIS A 67 -17.43 17.62 5.41
C HIS A 67 -18.31 16.37 5.49
N ILE A 68 -17.74 15.24 5.91
CA ILE A 68 -18.41 13.93 5.96
C ILE A 68 -18.05 13.19 7.25
N THR A 69 -18.84 12.18 7.62
CA THR A 69 -18.52 11.34 8.78
C THR A 69 -17.45 10.32 8.41
N VAL A 70 -16.27 10.43 9.01
CA VAL A 70 -15.21 9.43 8.90
C VAL A 70 -15.45 8.35 9.96
N VAL A 71 -15.77 7.13 9.51
CA VAL A 71 -16.02 5.97 10.38
C VAL A 71 -14.71 5.29 10.69
N THR A 72 -14.43 5.13 11.99
CA THR A 72 -13.23 4.48 12.53
C THR A 72 -13.62 3.40 13.56
N GLU A 73 -12.67 2.80 14.26
CA GLU A 73 -12.99 1.84 15.33
C GLU A 73 -13.59 2.56 16.56
N PRO A 74 -14.56 1.95 17.27
CA PRO A 74 -15.04 0.57 17.14
C PRO A 74 -16.15 0.34 16.09
N GLU A 75 -16.76 1.39 15.52
CA GLU A 75 -17.92 1.29 14.63
C GLU A 75 -17.58 0.57 13.32
N MET A 76 -16.34 0.72 12.85
CA MET A 76 -15.84 0.09 11.63
C MET A 76 -15.80 -1.44 11.70
N ARG A 77 -15.57 -2.02 12.89
CA ARG A 77 -15.48 -3.48 13.12
C ARG A 77 -14.50 -4.14 12.14
N LEU A 78 -13.30 -3.60 11.98
CA LEU A 78 -12.31 -4.05 10.99
C LEU A 78 -11.91 -5.50 11.18
N GLY A 79 -11.91 -5.99 12.42
CA GLY A 79 -11.66 -7.40 12.73
C GLY A 79 -12.64 -8.34 12.02
N GLU A 80 -13.91 -7.96 11.91
CA GLU A 80 -14.91 -8.77 11.22
C GLU A 80 -14.76 -8.73 9.71
N ILE A 81 -14.38 -7.56 9.17
CA ILE A 81 -14.04 -7.43 7.74
C ILE A 81 -12.86 -8.34 7.41
N ARG A 82 -11.80 -8.34 8.23
CA ARG A 82 -10.62 -9.21 8.05
C ARG A 82 -10.99 -10.68 8.14
N ALA A 83 -11.78 -11.09 9.12
CA ALA A 83 -12.25 -12.47 9.26
C ALA A 83 -13.12 -12.91 8.07
N ALA A 84 -13.99 -12.03 7.55
CA ALA A 84 -14.82 -12.32 6.39
C ALA A 84 -14.00 -12.44 5.08
N LEU A 85 -12.80 -11.85 5.03
CA LEU A 85 -11.90 -11.92 3.88
C LEU A 85 -10.85 -13.05 4.00
N GLU A 86 -10.86 -13.80 5.10
CA GLU A 86 -9.94 -14.92 5.29
C GLU A 86 -10.19 -16.00 4.22
N GLY A 87 -9.11 -16.48 3.60
CA GLY A 87 -9.16 -17.50 2.55
C GLY A 87 -9.68 -17.04 1.19
N VAL A 88 -10.09 -15.77 1.00
CA VAL A 88 -10.61 -15.23 -0.28
C VAL A 88 -9.68 -15.49 -1.47
N PHE A 89 -8.38 -15.60 -1.23
CA PHE A 89 -7.39 -15.83 -2.27
C PHE A 89 -6.72 -17.21 -2.23
N ASP A 90 -7.20 -18.16 -1.42
CA ASP A 90 -6.56 -19.49 -1.32
C ASP A 90 -6.55 -20.22 -2.67
N ASP A 91 -7.59 -20.04 -3.49
CA ASP A 91 -7.66 -20.62 -4.85
C ASP A 91 -6.59 -20.06 -5.82
N TRP A 92 -5.86 -19.02 -5.43
CA TRP A 92 -4.79 -18.43 -6.26
C TRP A 92 -3.41 -19.01 -5.94
N GLU A 93 -3.29 -19.75 -4.84
CA GLU A 93 -2.08 -20.40 -4.37
C GLU A 93 -1.55 -21.42 -5.39
N GLY A 94 -0.31 -21.23 -5.86
CA GLY A 94 0.29 -22.06 -6.91
C GLY A 94 -0.36 -21.89 -8.30
N VAL A 95 -1.36 -21.02 -8.45
CA VAL A 95 -2.08 -20.77 -9.71
C VAL A 95 -1.74 -19.39 -10.28
N LYS A 96 -2.13 -18.33 -9.54
CA LYS A 96 -1.79 -16.95 -9.90
C LYS A 96 -0.56 -16.47 -9.13
N TRP A 97 -0.34 -17.03 -7.95
CA TRP A 97 0.77 -16.70 -7.08
C TRP A 97 1.69 -17.90 -6.89
N PRO A 98 3.00 -17.68 -6.71
CA PRO A 98 3.92 -18.76 -6.35
C PRO A 98 3.46 -19.50 -5.10
N ALA A 99 3.63 -20.82 -5.10
CA ALA A 99 3.35 -21.62 -3.91
C ALA A 99 4.24 -21.16 -2.72
N GLY A 100 3.64 -21.06 -1.54
CA GLY A 100 4.19 -20.51 -0.30
C GLY A 100 4.08 -18.99 -0.17
N LEU A 101 3.67 -18.24 -1.21
CA LEU A 101 3.68 -16.77 -1.14
C LEU A 101 2.61 -16.25 -0.16
N LEU A 102 1.41 -16.80 -0.18
CA LEU A 102 0.33 -16.34 0.70
C LEU A 102 0.63 -16.55 2.17
N GLU A 103 1.11 -17.73 2.52
CA GLU A 103 1.52 -18.06 3.88
C GLU A 103 2.66 -17.14 4.34
N LYS A 104 3.63 -16.88 3.47
CA LYS A 104 4.72 -15.95 3.78
C LYS A 104 4.19 -14.55 4.10
N ILE A 105 3.31 -13.99 3.28
CA ILE A 105 2.75 -12.65 3.49
C ILE A 105 1.91 -12.60 4.78
N ARG A 106 1.13 -13.64 5.09
CA ARG A 106 0.32 -13.73 6.33
C ARG A 106 1.17 -13.74 7.61
N ASN A 107 2.41 -14.25 7.51
CA ASN A 107 3.33 -14.41 8.63
C ASN A 107 4.42 -13.32 8.72
N MET A 108 4.35 -12.29 7.86
CA MET A 108 5.25 -11.13 7.91
C MET A 108 4.85 -10.10 8.97
#